data_AF-A0A377J3P3-F1
#
_entry.id   AF-A0A377J3P3-F1
#
_cell.length_a   1.000
_cell.length_b   1.000
_cell.length_c   1.000
_cell.angle_alpha   90.00
_cell.angle_beta   90.00
_cell.angle_gamma   90.00
#
_symmetry.space_group_name_H-M   'P 1'
#
loop_
_entity.id
_entity.type
_entity.pdbx_description
1 polymer ?
#
loop_
_entity_poly.entity_id
_entity_poly.type
_entity_poly.pdbx_seq_one_letter_code
_entity_poly.pdbx_strand_id
1 'polypeptide(L)'
;MKIQQCENKQIFVEIPLTTQSGKTRVKTRNSFYEYGLPTATRQIPFSQKHYIEWQIGYDVDKSDKEKLALSTLQDTEFVGANGETKALYELELISLLLHAMGDYHRE
;
A
#
# COMPACT_ATOMS: atom_id res chain seq x y z
N MET A 1 4.24 1.73 4.05
CA MET A 1 3.21 0.75 4.43
C MET A 1 3.94 -0.46 5.02
N LYS A 2 3.39 -1.10 6.05
CA LYS A 2 3.99 -2.30 6.64
C LYS A 2 2.91 -3.37 6.72
N ILE A 3 3.23 -4.58 6.27
CA ILE A 3 2.38 -5.74 6.50
C ILE A 3 2.53 -6.12 7.97
N GLN A 4 1.42 -6.13 8.69
CA GLN A 4 1.42 -6.40 10.12
C GLN A 4 1.38 -7.89 10.40
N GLN A 5 0.49 -8.62 9.72
CA GLN A 5 0.33 -10.06 9.87
C GLN A 5 -0.35 -10.69 8.65
N CYS A 6 -0.11 -11.98 8.44
CA CYS A 6 -0.87 -12.84 7.54
C CYS A 6 -1.46 -13.98 8.36
N GLU A 7 -2.78 -14.08 8.40
CA GLU A 7 -3.48 -15.11 9.18
C GLU A 7 -4.77 -15.49 8.45
N ASN A 8 -5.18 -16.76 8.50
CA ASN A 8 -6.45 -17.23 7.93
C ASN A 8 -6.71 -16.80 6.48
N LYS A 9 -5.67 -16.82 5.63
CA LYS A 9 -5.73 -16.36 4.23
C LYS A 9 -6.05 -14.87 4.05
N GLN A 10 -5.76 -14.06 5.06
CA GLN A 10 -5.96 -12.61 5.03
C GLN A 10 -4.62 -11.90 5.27
N ILE A 11 -4.43 -10.80 4.55
CA ILE A 11 -3.26 -9.93 4.69
C ILE A 11 -3.71 -8.67 5.41
N PHE A 12 -3.09 -8.38 6.55
CA PHE A 12 -3.38 -7.20 7.35
C PHE A 12 -2.32 -6.14 7.11
N VAL A 13 -2.78 -4.97 6.68
CA VAL A 13 -1.93 -3.83 6.32
C VAL A 13 -2.20 -2.67 7.25
N GLU A 14 -1.15 -2.10 7.83
CA GLU A 14 -1.26 -0.90 8.65
C GLU A 14 -1.32 0.35 7.77
N ILE A 15 -2.38 1.15 7.94
CA ILE A 15 -2.58 2.41 7.21
C ILE A 15 -2.71 3.58 8.20
N PRO A 16 -1.84 4.60 8.11
CA PRO A 16 -1.94 5.77 8.97
C PRO A 16 -3.13 6.65 8.55
N LEU A 17 -4.08 6.86 9.46
CA LEU A 17 -5.32 7.61 9.19
C LEU A 17 -5.26 9.10 9.53
N THR A 18 -4.20 9.56 10.19
CA THR A 18 -4.08 10.95 10.66
C THR A 18 -3.06 11.79 9.91
N THR A 19 -2.32 11.18 8.98
CA THR A 19 -1.24 11.84 8.25
C THR A 19 -1.78 12.30 6.90
N GLN A 20 -1.97 13.62 6.72
CA GLN A 20 -2.57 14.15 5.49
C GLN A 20 -1.56 14.40 4.37
N SER A 21 -0.27 14.26 4.68
CA SER A 21 0.82 14.25 3.71
C SER A 21 1.35 12.82 3.53
N GLY A 22 1.71 12.48 2.29
CA GLY A 22 2.21 11.15 1.94
C GLY A 22 1.33 10.40 0.95
N LYS A 23 1.59 9.08 0.83
CA LYS A 23 0.96 8.14 -0.11
C LYS A 23 -0.48 7.77 0.25
N THR A 24 -0.80 7.75 1.55
CA THR A 24 -2.12 7.40 2.07
C THR A 24 -2.77 8.65 2.64
N ARG A 25 -4.02 8.91 2.26
CA ARG A 25 -4.79 10.08 2.70
C ARG A 25 -6.22 9.66 2.97
N VAL A 26 -6.83 10.24 3.99
CA VAL A 26 -8.26 10.08 4.22
C VAL A 26 -9.00 11.19 3.49
N LYS A 27 -9.98 10.81 2.67
CA LYS A 27 -10.84 11.73 1.93
C LYS A 27 -12.31 11.44 2.21
N THR A 28 -13.16 12.40 1.90
CA THR A 28 -14.61 12.27 2.00
C THR A 28 -15.27 12.51 0.64
N ARG A 29 -16.32 11.77 0.32
CA ARG A 29 -17.16 11.96 -0.88
C ARG A 29 -18.61 11.64 -0.56
N ASN A 30 -19.58 12.31 -1.19
CA ASN A 30 -21.00 11.97 -0.99
C ASN A 30 -21.46 10.85 -1.92
N SER A 31 -20.81 10.69 -3.08
CA SER A 31 -21.11 9.65 -4.06
C SER A 31 -19.82 9.13 -4.71
N PHE A 32 -19.90 7.97 -5.36
CA PHE A 32 -18.77 7.38 -6.09
C PHE A 32 -18.33 8.19 -7.32
N TYR A 33 -19.19 9.07 -7.82
CA TYR A 33 -18.96 9.90 -9.01
C TYR A 33 -18.33 11.26 -8.69
N GLU A 34 -18.24 11.62 -7.41
CA GLU A 34 -17.66 12.88 -6.96
C GLU A 34 -16.16 12.74 -6.66
N TYR A 35 -15.45 13.86 -6.79
CA TYR A 35 -14.10 13.99 -6.29
C TYR A 35 -14.07 13.89 -4.76
N GLY A 36 -13.06 13.19 -4.23
CA GLY A 36 -12.83 13.17 -2.80
C GLY A 36 -12.17 14.44 -2.29
N LEU A 37 -12.74 15.02 -1.25
CA LEU A 37 -12.21 16.18 -0.55
C LEU A 37 -11.32 15.74 0.63
N PRO A 38 -10.21 16.44 0.92
CA PRO A 38 -9.43 16.20 2.13
C PRO A 38 -10.28 16.38 3.39
N THR A 39 -10.01 15.59 4.43
CA THR A 39 -10.71 15.69 5.72
C THR A 39 -9.75 15.77 6.91
N ALA A 40 -10.11 16.57 7.92
CA ALA A 40 -9.33 16.71 9.14
C ALA A 40 -9.69 15.59 10.13
N THR A 41 -9.13 14.39 9.95
CA THR A 41 -9.48 13.18 10.71
C THR A 41 -9.26 13.24 12.21
N ARG A 42 -8.48 14.21 12.72
CA ARG A 42 -8.33 14.45 14.17
C ARG A 42 -9.48 15.25 14.78
N GLN A 43 -10.30 15.89 13.95
CA GLN A 43 -11.36 16.81 14.38
C GLN A 43 -12.74 16.31 13.98
N ILE A 44 -12.83 15.58 12.87
CA ILE A 44 -14.09 15.13 12.28
C ILE A 44 -14.28 13.63 12.57
N PRO A 45 -15.40 13.21 13.19
CA PRO A 45 -15.73 11.80 13.36
C PRO A 45 -15.86 11.06 12.02
N PHE A 46 -15.40 9.81 11.99
CA PHE A 46 -15.54 8.97 10.80
C PHE A 46 -17.01 8.67 10.48
N SER A 47 -17.28 8.52 9.19
CA SER A 47 -18.59 8.16 8.64
C SER A 47 -18.40 7.38 7.34
N GLN A 48 -19.47 6.80 6.80
CA GLN A 48 -19.41 6.05 5.54
C GLN A 48 -19.00 6.88 4.31
N LYS A 49 -18.99 8.21 4.42
CA LYS A 49 -18.48 9.11 3.37
C LYS A 49 -16.94 9.10 3.29
N HIS A 50 -16.27 8.65 4.34
CA HIS A 50 -14.82 8.60 4.41
C HIS A 50 -14.27 7.37 3.67
N TYR A 51 -13.21 7.57 2.92
CA TYR A 51 -12.46 6.51 2.28
C TYR A 51 -10.96 6.80 2.31
N ILE A 52 -10.16 5.76 2.10
CA ILE A 52 -8.71 5.86 2.03
C ILE A 52 -8.32 5.99 0.56
N GLU A 53 -7.66 7.08 0.21
CA GLU A 53 -6.91 7.20 -1.03
C GLU A 53 -5.49 6.69 -0.77
N TRP A 54 -5.04 5.71 -1.54
CA TRP A 54 -3.70 5.16 -1.44
C TRP A 54 -3.03 5.13 -2.80
N GLN A 55 -1.97 5.93 -2.94
CA GLN A 55 -1.01 5.85 -4.05
C GLN A 55 -0.07 4.66 -3.80
N ILE A 56 -0.59 3.46 -4.04
CA ILE A 56 0.14 2.21 -3.85
C ILE A 56 1.24 2.06 -4.92
N GLY A 57 2.45 1.71 -4.48
CA GLY A 57 3.55 1.33 -5.36
C GLY A 57 3.62 -0.17 -5.57
N TYR A 58 4.51 -0.60 -6.46
CA TYR A 58 4.76 -2.02 -6.77
C TYR A 58 6.25 -2.37 -6.68
N ASP A 59 7.13 -1.38 -6.77
CA ASP A 59 8.57 -1.55 -6.64
C ASP A 59 9.24 -0.42 -5.85
N VAL A 60 10.49 -0.66 -5.47
CA VAL A 60 11.38 0.32 -4.85
C VAL A 60 12.79 0.15 -5.41
N ASP A 61 13.47 1.26 -5.70
CA ASP A 61 14.88 1.25 -6.05
C ASP A 61 15.72 0.82 -4.83
N LYS A 62 16.63 -0.15 -5.02
CA LYS A 62 17.52 -0.61 -3.95
C LYS A 62 18.50 0.46 -3.47
N SER A 63 18.74 1.51 -4.26
CA SER A 63 19.54 2.66 -3.85
C SER A 63 18.82 3.49 -2.76
N ASP A 64 17.48 3.48 -2.73
CA ASP A 64 16.65 4.17 -1.74
C ASP A 64 16.53 3.35 -0.45
N LYS A 65 17.57 3.39 0.37
CA LYS A 65 17.68 2.62 1.61
C LYS A 65 16.54 2.86 2.59
N GLU A 66 16.00 4.09 2.64
CA GLU A 66 14.90 4.43 3.53
C GLU A 66 13.61 3.71 3.13
N LYS A 67 13.26 3.74 1.83
CA LYS A 67 12.08 3.00 1.35
C LYS A 67 12.31 1.50 1.35
N LEU A 68 13.53 1.04 1.05
CA LEU A 68 13.86 -0.39 1.06
C LEU A 68 13.68 -0.99 2.47
N ALA A 69 14.05 -0.26 3.52
CA ALA A 69 13.85 -0.68 4.90
C ALA A 69 12.36 -0.83 5.29
N LEU A 70 11.44 -0.20 4.55
CA LEU A 70 10.00 -0.38 4.70
C LEU A 70 9.48 -1.60 3.95
N SER A 71 10.26 -2.16 3.00
CA SER A 71 9.89 -3.40 2.32
C SER A 71 10.12 -4.60 3.23
N THR A 72 9.19 -5.54 3.19
CA THR A 72 9.37 -6.87 3.81
C THR A 72 10.21 -7.80 2.91
N LEU A 73 10.45 -7.42 1.66
CA LEU A 73 11.15 -8.21 0.62
C LEU A 73 12.41 -7.50 0.11
N GLN A 74 13.18 -6.93 1.03
CA GLN A 74 14.40 -6.16 0.74
C GLN A 74 15.41 -6.93 -0.11
N ASP A 75 15.44 -8.25 0.08
CA ASP A 75 16.38 -9.17 -0.57
C ASP A 75 15.97 -9.53 -2.00
N THR A 76 14.73 -9.25 -2.40
CA THR A 76 14.29 -9.51 -3.79
C THR A 76 15.01 -8.58 -4.75
N GLU A 77 15.30 -9.08 -5.95
CA GLU A 77 16.05 -8.31 -6.95
C GLU A 77 15.49 -8.53 -8.34
N PHE A 78 15.31 -7.43 -9.07
CA PHE A 78 15.09 -7.43 -10.49
C PHE A 78 15.60 -6.13 -11.12
N VAL A 79 15.82 -6.15 -12.43
CA VAL A 79 16.21 -4.95 -13.18
C VAL A 79 14.95 -4.33 -13.77
N GLY A 80 14.65 -3.09 -13.38
CA GLY A 80 13.53 -2.34 -13.94
C GLY A 80 13.76 -1.99 -15.41
N ALA A 81 12.69 -1.62 -16.11
CA ALA A 81 12.79 -1.16 -17.51
C ALA A 81 13.66 0.09 -17.69
N ASN A 82 13.89 0.84 -16.61
CA ASN A 82 14.80 1.98 -16.55
C ASN A 82 16.28 1.59 -16.29
N GLY A 83 16.59 0.30 -16.17
CA GLY A 83 17.93 -0.21 -15.91
C GLY A 83 18.37 -0.19 -14.44
N GLU A 84 17.50 0.26 -13.53
CA GLU A 84 17.79 0.32 -12.09
C GLU A 84 17.52 -1.03 -11.41
N THR A 85 18.31 -1.36 -10.39
CA THR A 85 18.09 -2.53 -9.55
C THR A 85 17.00 -2.23 -8.53
N LYS A 86 15.92 -3.01 -8.57
CA LYS A 86 14.74 -2.82 -7.74
C LYS A 86 14.43 -4.02 -6.87
N ALA A 87 13.65 -3.79 -5.83
CA ALA A 87 13.05 -4.82 -4.97
C ALA A 87 11.52 -4.72 -5.02
N LEU A 88 10.85 -5.84 -4.77
CA LEU A 88 9.38 -5.89 -4.69
C LEU A 88 8.89 -5.05 -3.50
N TYR A 89 7.79 -4.33 -3.70
CA TYR A 89 7.27 -3.40 -2.72
C TYR A 89 5.73 -3.31 -2.80
N GLU A 90 5.08 -3.04 -1.66
CA GLU A 90 3.62 -2.82 -1.54
C GLU A 90 2.76 -3.82 -2.32
N LEU A 91 2.32 -3.49 -3.55
CA LEU A 91 1.43 -4.32 -4.37
C LEU A 91 2.02 -5.69 -4.72
N GLU A 92 3.28 -5.76 -5.15
CA GLU A 92 3.89 -7.04 -5.55
C GLU A 92 4.09 -7.98 -4.36
N LEU A 93 4.35 -7.41 -3.18
CA LEU A 93 4.41 -8.17 -1.95
C LEU A 93 3.03 -8.79 -1.62
N ILE A 94 1.94 -8.01 -1.75
CA ILE A 94 0.58 -8.53 -1.55
C ILE A 94 0.29 -9.66 -2.55
N SER A 95 0.62 -9.47 -3.83
CA SER A 95 0.45 -10.47 -4.88
C SER A 95 1.20 -11.77 -4.56
N LEU A 96 2.47 -11.67 -4.17
CA LEU A 96 3.29 -12.83 -3.80
C LEU A 96 2.71 -13.59 -2.62
N LEU A 97 2.25 -12.88 -1.59
CA LEU A 97 1.62 -13.49 -0.42
C LEU A 97 0.31 -14.20 -0.77
N LEU A 98 -0.53 -13.59 -1.62
CA LEU A 98 -1.76 -14.24 -2.11
C LEU A 98 -1.46 -15.50 -2.92
N HIS A 99 -0.41 -15.48 -3.76
CA HIS A 99 0.05 -16.67 -4.48
C HIS A 99 0.54 -17.76 -3.52
N ALA A 100 1.32 -17.40 -2.50
CA ALA A 100 1.81 -18.33 -1.48
C ALA A 100 0.68 -18.95 -0.65
N MET A 101 -0.42 -18.23 -0.43
CA MET A 101 -1.63 -18.74 0.25
C MET A 101 -2.51 -19.62 -0.64
N GLY A 102 -2.18 -19.75 -1.93
CA GLY A 102 -2.95 -20.52 -2.91
C GLY A 102 -4.22 -19.83 -3.40
N ASP A 103 -4.37 -18.53 -3.13
CA ASP A 103 -5.55 -17.73 -3.51
C ASP A 103 -5.33 -16.95 -4.82
N TYR A 104 -4.13 -17.04 -5.41
CA TYR A 104 -3.81 -16.52 -6.74
C TYR A 104 -3.49 -17.68 -7.69
N HIS A 105 -4.44 -18.05 -8.55
CA HIS A 105 -4.23 -19.08 -9.56
C HIS A 105 -3.36 -18.54 -10.70
N ARG A 106 -2.31 -19.27 -11.06
CA ARG A 106 -1.70 -19.13 -12.39
C ARG A 106 -2.66 -19.78 -13.38
N GLU A 107 -3.23 -18.98 -14.28
CA GLU A 107 -3.88 -19.47 -15.50
C GLU A 107 -2.87 -20.20 -16.39
#